data_AF-K1Z332-F1
#
_entry.id   AF-K1Z332-F1
#
_cell.length_a   1.000
_cell.length_b   1.000
_cell.length_c   1.000
_cell.angle_alpha   90.00
_cell.angle_beta   90.00
_cell.angle_gamma   90.00
#
_symmetry.space_group_name_H-M   'P 1'
#
loop_
_entity.id
_entity.type
_entity.pdbx_description
1 polymer ?
#
loop_
_entity_poly.entity_id
_entity_poly.type
_entity_poly.pdbx_seq_one_letter_code
_entity_poly.pdbx_strand_id
1 'polypeptide(L)'
;MKNTAKSLAAILLAALFLLPASMDAQKMPKKYKNSPDETIVIVTNSPREAFDESRYPHLKFYYTPEEMPDFLRRLHMVQAIPISDGITGMVVDKNGVIAYIRGFNNALAKNNDRNDEFAFNILNVAAKKGIIGAKGPLDDYLKDFVANGKNARRDDKKSYTEGTEPSFKGWDKGDIDGMELPDFKLIKKDGTEVTMKQILNGKPAFIVFAKISASAGSGVTPMFWHIENIMYNYFPPRN
;
A
#
# COMPACT_ATOMS: atom_id res chain seq x y z
N MET A 1 29.57 51.29 40.62
CA MET A 1 29.23 50.60 39.34
C MET A 1 29.50 49.10 39.40
N LYS A 2 28.88 48.34 40.33
CA LYS A 2 29.03 46.87 40.42
C LYS A 2 27.70 46.09 40.38
N ASN A 3 26.56 46.78 40.44
CA ASN A 3 25.24 46.15 40.47
C ASN A 3 24.55 46.06 39.11
N THR A 4 24.98 46.84 38.10
CA THR A 4 24.44 46.78 36.73
C THR A 4 24.96 45.59 35.93
N ALA A 5 26.14 45.05 36.28
CA ALA A 5 26.72 43.87 35.60
C ALA A 5 26.06 42.55 36.05
N LYS A 6 25.60 42.46 37.30
CA LYS A 6 24.95 41.25 37.83
C LYS A 6 23.53 41.06 37.30
N SER A 7 22.79 42.16 37.06
CA SER A 7 21.45 42.12 36.49
C SER A 7 21.43 41.84 34.99
N LEU A 8 22.44 42.28 34.23
CA LEU A 8 22.57 41.92 32.81
C LEU A 8 22.87 40.42 32.61
N ALA A 9 23.73 39.84 33.46
CA ALA A 9 24.08 38.42 33.38
C ALA A 9 22.89 37.50 33.68
N ALA A 10 22.00 37.89 34.61
CA ALA A 10 20.80 37.12 34.94
C ALA A 10 19.75 37.14 33.81
N ILE A 11 19.63 38.25 33.08
CA ILE A 11 18.70 38.38 31.94
C ILE A 11 19.23 37.59 30.72
N LEU A 12 20.55 37.57 30.49
CA LEU A 12 21.18 36.75 29.45
C LEU A 12 21.04 35.24 29.71
N LEU A 13 21.09 34.81 30.98
CA LEU A 13 20.91 33.41 31.35
C LEU A 13 19.43 32.97 31.23
N ALA A 14 18.47 33.85 31.51
CA ALA A 14 17.04 33.58 31.29
C ALA A 14 16.66 33.58 29.80
N ALA A 15 17.33 34.37 28.96
CA ALA A 15 17.15 34.34 27.51
C ALA A 15 17.71 33.06 26.85
N LEU A 16 18.72 32.43 27.45
CA LEU A 16 19.24 31.12 27.01
C LEU A 16 18.29 29.95 27.26
N PHE A 17 17.29 30.11 28.14
CA PHE A 17 16.20 29.15 28.31
C PHE A 17 14.96 29.47 27.46
N LEU A 18 14.98 30.58 26.74
CA LEU A 18 13.90 31.05 25.88
C LEU A 18 14.43 31.26 24.45
N LEU A 19 14.92 30.18 23.83
CA LEU A 19 14.68 29.76 22.43
C LEU A 19 15.77 28.76 21.97
N PRO A 20 15.45 27.66 21.26
CA PRO A 20 14.13 27.10 20.97
C PRO A 20 13.99 25.67 21.55
N ALA A 21 12.90 25.40 22.27
CA ALA A 21 12.33 24.04 22.33
C ALA A 21 11.71 23.63 20.96
N SER A 22 12.35 24.00 19.86
CA SER A 22 11.90 23.77 18.48
C SER A 22 12.99 23.16 17.59
N MET A 23 14.08 22.63 18.17
CA MET A 23 15.08 21.90 17.40
C MET A 23 14.84 20.39 17.29
N ASP A 24 13.89 19.84 18.05
CA ASP A 24 13.35 18.48 17.82
C ASP A 24 11.83 18.49 17.97
N ALA A 25 11.15 19.37 17.24
CA ALA A 25 9.77 19.07 16.87
C ALA A 25 9.84 17.87 15.91
N GLN A 26 10.00 16.67 16.47
CA GLN A 26 9.89 15.39 15.79
C GLN A 26 8.65 15.51 14.90
N LYS A 27 8.84 15.62 13.57
CA LYS A 27 7.73 15.79 12.63
C LYS A 27 6.76 14.65 12.93
N MET A 28 5.64 14.97 13.55
CA MET A 28 4.68 13.94 13.91
C MET A 28 4.32 13.18 12.63
N PRO A 29 4.32 11.84 12.66
CA PRO A 29 3.92 11.04 11.51
C PRO A 29 2.60 11.58 10.96
N LYS A 30 2.56 11.88 9.67
CA LYS A 30 1.34 12.28 8.98
C LYS A 30 1.01 11.23 7.94
N LYS A 31 -0.26 10.83 7.94
CA LYS A 31 -0.87 10.09 6.85
C LYS A 31 -0.65 10.87 5.55
N TYR A 32 -0.19 10.18 4.52
CA TYR A 32 -0.02 10.74 3.20
C TYR A 32 -1.39 11.13 2.62
N LYS A 33 -1.47 12.31 2.01
CA LYS A 33 -2.73 12.98 1.65
C LYS A 33 -3.68 12.15 0.76
N ASN A 34 -3.13 11.26 -0.08
CA ASN A 34 -3.92 10.45 -1.00
C ASN A 34 -4.13 9.00 -0.52
N SER A 35 -3.57 8.63 0.63
CA SER A 35 -3.70 7.27 1.14
C SER A 35 -5.13 6.99 1.63
N PRO A 36 -5.66 5.76 1.43
CA PRO A 36 -6.90 5.35 2.08
C PRO A 36 -6.73 5.39 3.60
N ASP A 37 -7.81 5.32 4.38
CA ASP A 37 -7.67 5.22 5.85
C ASP A 37 -6.95 3.92 6.26
N GLU A 38 -7.20 2.85 5.52
CA GLU A 38 -6.59 1.55 5.72
C GLU A 38 -6.28 0.92 4.34
N THR A 39 -5.15 0.21 4.23
CA THR A 39 -4.78 -0.54 3.04
C THR A 39 -5.17 -2.00 3.24
N ILE A 40 -5.86 -2.58 2.26
CA ILE A 40 -6.19 -4.01 2.27
C ILE A 40 -4.97 -4.79 1.81
N VAL A 41 -4.56 -5.80 2.57
CA VAL A 41 -3.47 -6.71 2.22
C VAL A 41 -4.05 -8.12 2.06
N ILE A 42 -3.91 -8.68 0.86
CA ILE A 42 -4.28 -10.07 0.56
C ILE A 42 -3.01 -10.91 0.48
N VAL A 43 -2.85 -11.79 1.47
CA VAL A 43 -1.74 -12.73 1.54
C VAL A 43 -2.12 -13.99 0.77
N THR A 44 -1.38 -14.29 -0.30
CA THR A 44 -1.71 -15.37 -1.25
C THR A 44 -1.03 -16.70 -0.92
N ASN A 45 -0.52 -16.84 0.30
CA ASN A 45 0.01 -18.09 0.82
C ASN A 45 -0.56 -18.31 2.22
N SER A 46 -0.88 -19.56 2.55
CA SER A 46 -1.56 -19.93 3.79
C SER A 46 -0.93 -19.29 5.03
N PRO A 47 -1.74 -18.90 6.02
CA PRO A 47 -1.26 -18.10 7.14
C PRO A 47 -0.10 -18.82 7.85
N ARG A 48 1.03 -18.13 7.95
CA ARG A 48 2.03 -18.54 8.93
C ARG A 48 1.57 -17.96 10.25
N GLU A 49 1.13 -18.83 11.15
CA GLU A 49 0.67 -18.49 12.51
C GLU A 49 1.63 -17.53 13.25
N ALA A 50 2.91 -17.51 12.85
CA ALA A 50 3.96 -16.62 13.35
C ALA A 50 3.92 -15.15 12.83
N PHE A 51 3.06 -14.77 11.88
CA PHE A 51 3.03 -13.39 11.38
C PHE A 51 2.22 -12.47 12.30
N ASP A 52 2.86 -11.46 12.87
CA ASP A 52 2.24 -10.45 13.72
C ASP A 52 1.74 -9.25 12.90
N GLU A 53 0.43 -9.22 12.66
CA GLU A 53 -0.28 -8.14 11.96
C GLU A 53 -0.29 -6.83 12.77
N SER A 54 -0.18 -6.90 14.10
CA SER A 54 -0.29 -5.72 14.97
C SER A 54 0.83 -4.70 14.77
N ARG A 55 1.92 -5.13 14.11
CA ARG A 55 3.04 -4.27 13.68
C ARG A 55 2.66 -3.29 12.57
N TYR A 56 1.49 -3.45 11.93
CA TYR A 56 1.01 -2.65 10.81
C TYR A 56 -0.43 -2.18 11.04
N PRO A 57 -0.64 -1.18 11.92
CA PRO A 57 -1.99 -0.80 12.35
C PRO A 57 -2.90 -0.32 11.21
N HIS A 58 -2.33 0.20 10.12
CA HIS A 58 -3.07 0.69 8.96
C HIS A 58 -3.19 -0.33 7.82
N LEU A 59 -2.61 -1.52 7.97
CA LEU A 59 -2.76 -2.62 7.02
C LEU A 59 -3.77 -3.64 7.55
N LYS A 60 -4.80 -3.94 6.75
CA LYS A 60 -5.80 -4.97 7.08
C LYS A 60 -5.51 -6.24 6.31
N PHE A 61 -5.14 -7.29 7.02
CA PHE A 61 -4.74 -8.55 6.43
C PHE A 61 -5.94 -9.48 6.21
N TYR A 62 -5.94 -10.07 5.04
CA TYR A 62 -6.83 -11.15 4.63
C TYR A 62 -5.98 -12.20 3.91
N TYR A 63 -6.42 -13.44 3.97
CA TYR A 63 -5.68 -14.58 3.45
C TYR A 63 -6.50 -15.27 2.38
N THR A 64 -5.84 -15.76 1.33
CA THR A 64 -6.50 -16.71 0.43
C THR A 64 -6.75 -18.02 1.18
N PRO A 65 -7.85 -18.74 0.87
CA PRO A 65 -7.98 -20.14 1.25
C PRO A 65 -6.80 -20.99 0.75
N GLU A 66 -6.73 -22.24 1.21
CA GLU A 66 -5.74 -23.22 0.75
C GLU A 66 -5.73 -23.32 -0.78
N GLU A 67 -6.92 -23.39 -1.38
CA GLU A 67 -7.10 -23.19 -2.80
C GLU A 67 -7.28 -21.70 -3.11
N MET A 68 -6.38 -21.14 -3.93
CA MET A 68 -6.50 -19.75 -4.38
C MET A 68 -7.81 -19.55 -5.15
N PRO A 69 -8.59 -18.48 -4.88
CA PRO A 69 -9.83 -18.22 -5.57
C PRO A 69 -9.66 -18.21 -7.09
N ASP A 70 -10.64 -18.76 -7.83
CA ASP A 70 -10.50 -19.05 -9.27
C ASP A 70 -10.07 -17.82 -10.09
N PHE A 71 -10.66 -16.65 -9.83
CA PHE A 71 -10.25 -15.40 -10.46
C PHE A 71 -8.76 -15.08 -10.24
N LEU A 72 -8.31 -15.09 -8.98
CA LEU A 72 -6.92 -14.80 -8.64
C LEU A 72 -5.97 -15.84 -9.22
N ARG A 73 -6.37 -17.12 -9.21
CA ARG A 73 -5.59 -18.23 -9.79
C ARG A 73 -5.39 -18.03 -11.29
N ARG A 74 -6.46 -17.72 -12.05
CA ARG A 74 -6.37 -17.48 -13.50
C ARG A 74 -5.57 -16.23 -13.83
N LEU A 75 -5.82 -15.15 -13.09
CA LEU A 75 -5.05 -13.92 -13.23
C LEU A 75 -3.56 -14.17 -12.96
N HIS A 76 -3.23 -14.97 -11.95
CA HIS A 76 -1.85 -15.37 -11.63
C HIS A 76 -1.14 -16.08 -12.81
N MET A 77 -1.88 -16.83 -13.64
CA MET A 77 -1.31 -17.55 -14.79
C MET A 77 -0.86 -16.62 -15.92
N VAL A 78 -1.55 -15.48 -16.11
CA VAL A 78 -1.24 -14.50 -17.16
C VAL A 78 -0.41 -13.31 -16.64
N GLN A 79 -0.49 -13.03 -15.34
CA GLN A 79 0.28 -12.01 -14.65
C GLN A 79 0.50 -12.43 -13.19
N ALA A 80 1.75 -12.59 -12.76
CA ALA A 80 2.05 -13.02 -11.39
C ALA A 80 1.46 -12.07 -10.33
N ILE A 81 0.64 -12.63 -9.43
CA ILE A 81 0.04 -11.94 -8.28
C ILE A 81 0.23 -12.75 -7.00
N PRO A 82 1.02 -12.24 -6.03
CA PRO A 82 2.00 -11.18 -6.21
C PRO A 82 3.13 -11.60 -7.16
N ILE A 83 3.92 -10.62 -7.60
CA ILE A 83 5.22 -10.89 -8.23
C ILE A 83 6.17 -11.60 -7.24
N SER A 84 7.17 -12.33 -7.76
CA SER A 84 8.04 -13.20 -6.95
C SER A 84 8.88 -12.48 -5.88
N ASP A 85 9.39 -11.29 -6.19
CA ASP A 85 10.24 -10.49 -5.30
C ASP A 85 9.60 -9.13 -5.00
N GLY A 86 8.36 -9.16 -4.51
CA GLY A 86 7.64 -7.92 -4.22
C GLY A 86 6.17 -8.11 -3.92
N ILE A 87 5.39 -7.10 -4.29
CA ILE A 87 3.95 -7.04 -4.12
C ILE A 87 3.28 -6.68 -5.44
N THR A 88 1.98 -6.95 -5.54
CA THR A 88 1.14 -6.37 -6.60
C THR A 88 0.14 -5.43 -5.95
N GLY A 89 0.13 -4.15 -6.34
CA GLY A 89 -0.85 -3.17 -5.90
C GLY A 89 -1.99 -3.02 -6.90
N MET A 90 -3.20 -2.86 -6.40
CA MET A 90 -4.42 -2.65 -7.17
C MET A 90 -5.23 -1.51 -6.56
N VAL A 91 -5.73 -0.59 -7.38
CA VAL A 91 -6.68 0.45 -6.92
C VAL A 91 -8.05 0.13 -7.50
N VAL A 92 -9.06 0.13 -6.62
CA VAL A 92 -10.46 -0.12 -6.96
C VAL A 92 -11.27 1.10 -6.57
N ASP A 93 -12.15 1.55 -7.45
CA ASP A 93 -13.06 2.66 -7.16
C ASP A 93 -14.21 2.23 -6.22
N LYS A 94 -15.05 3.18 -5.82
CA LYS A 94 -16.19 2.93 -4.93
C LYS A 94 -17.27 1.99 -5.50
N ASN A 95 -17.28 1.77 -6.81
CA ASN A 95 -18.22 0.88 -7.49
C ASN A 95 -17.62 -0.52 -7.72
N GLY A 96 -16.41 -0.79 -7.25
CA GLY A 96 -15.72 -2.06 -7.46
C GLY A 96 -14.99 -2.15 -8.80
N VAL A 97 -14.85 -1.06 -9.56
CA VAL A 97 -14.14 -1.07 -10.85
C VAL A 97 -12.64 -0.91 -10.63
N ILE A 98 -11.85 -1.80 -11.23
CA ILE A 98 -10.39 -1.78 -11.15
C ILE A 98 -9.85 -0.61 -11.97
N ALA A 99 -9.16 0.32 -11.32
CA ALA A 99 -8.58 1.50 -11.95
C ALA A 99 -7.08 1.35 -12.23
N TYR A 100 -6.43 0.43 -11.52
CA TYR A 100 -4.98 0.27 -11.51
C TYR A 100 -4.62 -1.16 -11.09
N ILE A 101 -3.65 -1.77 -11.77
CA ILE A 101 -2.90 -2.90 -11.25
C ILE A 101 -1.42 -2.82 -11.67
N ARG A 102 -0.50 -3.09 -10.71
CA ARG A 102 0.95 -3.12 -10.98
C ARG A 102 1.75 -3.90 -9.94
N GLY A 103 2.79 -4.59 -10.41
CA GLY A 103 3.83 -5.18 -9.56
C GLY A 103 4.90 -4.18 -9.11
N PHE A 104 5.33 -4.27 -7.85
CA PHE A 104 6.38 -3.45 -7.24
C PHE A 104 7.43 -4.35 -6.58
N ASN A 105 8.68 -4.24 -7.03
CA ASN A 105 9.78 -5.07 -6.51
C ASN A 105 10.32 -4.53 -5.16
N ASN A 106 10.79 -5.45 -4.30
CA ASN A 106 11.38 -5.15 -2.98
C ASN A 106 12.58 -4.19 -3.02
N ALA A 107 13.26 -4.01 -4.15
CA ALA A 107 14.30 -2.99 -4.35
C ALA A 107 13.79 -1.57 -4.07
N LEU A 108 12.49 -1.31 -4.29
CA LEU A 108 11.86 -0.03 -3.93
C LEU A 108 11.89 0.21 -2.42
N ALA A 109 11.71 -0.83 -1.61
CA ALA A 109 11.78 -0.73 -0.16
C ALA A 109 13.22 -0.51 0.35
N LYS A 110 14.23 -1.05 -0.35
CA LYS A 110 15.65 -0.94 0.05
C LYS A 110 16.21 0.47 -0.12
N ASN A 111 15.71 1.22 -1.10
CA ASN A 111 16.18 2.57 -1.42
C ASN A 111 15.40 3.67 -0.70
N ASN A 112 14.53 3.29 0.23
CA ASN A 112 13.71 4.22 1.01
C ASN A 112 14.49 4.87 2.17
N ASP A 113 15.77 4.54 2.30
CA ASP A 113 16.65 5.01 3.36
C ASP A 113 17.60 6.07 2.78
N ARG A 114 17.54 7.27 3.39
CA ARG A 114 18.58 8.33 3.40
C ARG A 114 18.47 9.42 2.32
N ASN A 115 17.88 10.53 2.77
CA ASN A 115 18.29 11.90 2.46
C ASN A 115 17.94 12.52 1.10
N ASP A 116 17.40 11.77 0.14
CA ASP A 116 17.04 12.38 -1.15
C ASP A 116 15.55 12.77 -1.18
N GLU A 117 15.28 14.08 -1.30
CA GLU A 117 13.94 14.67 -1.35
C GLU A 117 13.17 14.33 -2.65
N PHE A 118 13.74 13.48 -3.52
CA PHE A 118 13.14 13.06 -4.79
C PHE A 118 13.23 11.54 -5.08
N ALA A 119 12.06 10.89 -5.09
CA ALA A 119 11.57 10.18 -6.28
C ALA A 119 12.03 8.73 -6.64
N PHE A 120 12.14 7.79 -5.68
CA PHE A 120 12.05 6.35 -6.04
C PHE A 120 11.29 5.50 -5.01
N ASN A 121 9.96 5.64 -5.00
CA ASN A 121 9.09 4.88 -4.12
C ASN A 121 7.83 4.40 -4.86
N ILE A 122 7.01 3.58 -4.20
CA ILE A 122 5.78 3.02 -4.80
C ILE A 122 4.79 4.09 -5.31
N LEU A 123 4.80 5.30 -4.76
CA LEU A 123 3.91 6.38 -5.19
C LEU A 123 4.32 6.92 -6.56
N ASN A 124 5.62 7.11 -6.80
CA ASN A 124 6.12 7.92 -7.92
C ASN A 124 6.66 7.10 -9.10
N VAL A 125 7.00 5.82 -8.90
CA VAL A 125 7.49 4.99 -10.01
C VAL A 125 6.34 4.57 -10.94
N ALA A 126 6.44 4.91 -12.23
CA ALA A 126 5.53 4.44 -13.27
C ALA A 126 5.99 3.12 -13.91
N ALA A 127 5.08 2.41 -14.60
CA ALA A 127 5.46 1.25 -15.41
C ALA A 127 6.38 1.66 -16.57
N LYS A 128 7.34 0.80 -16.95
CA LYS A 128 8.12 1.03 -18.17
C LYS A 128 7.20 0.95 -19.39
N LYS A 129 7.44 1.80 -20.39
CA LYS A 129 6.72 1.78 -21.67
C LYS A 129 6.77 0.36 -22.27
N GLY A 130 5.61 -0.18 -22.62
CA GLY A 130 5.48 -1.52 -23.21
C GLY A 130 5.19 -2.66 -22.22
N ILE A 131 5.23 -2.38 -20.91
CA ILE A 131 4.66 -3.28 -19.89
C ILE A 131 3.16 -3.00 -19.79
N ILE A 132 2.36 -4.06 -19.72
CA ILE A 132 0.91 -3.97 -19.58
C ILE A 132 0.54 -3.87 -18.10
N GLY A 133 -0.48 -3.05 -17.83
CA GLY A 133 -0.81 -2.51 -16.51
C GLY A 133 -0.85 -0.97 -16.54
N ALA A 134 -1.03 -0.37 -15.37
CA ALA A 134 -1.19 1.08 -15.25
C ALA A 134 0.03 1.87 -15.77
N LYS A 135 -0.25 2.88 -16.59
CA LYS A 135 0.78 3.68 -17.30
C LYS A 135 1.39 4.78 -16.43
N GLY A 136 0.71 5.18 -15.36
CA GLY A 136 1.10 6.27 -14.47
C GLY A 136 1.66 5.84 -13.11
N PRO A 137 2.16 6.80 -12.33
CA PRO A 137 2.53 6.61 -10.92
C PRO A 137 1.29 6.23 -10.09
N LEU A 138 1.45 5.41 -9.04
CA LEU A 138 0.35 5.01 -8.15
C LEU A 138 -0.34 6.23 -7.52
N ASP A 139 0.41 7.30 -7.23
CA ASP A 139 -0.10 8.50 -6.59
C ASP A 139 -1.28 9.13 -7.35
N ASP A 140 -1.21 9.16 -8.68
CA ASP A 140 -2.26 9.73 -9.52
C ASP A 140 -3.58 8.96 -9.35
N TYR A 141 -3.50 7.62 -9.26
CA TYR A 141 -4.66 6.76 -9.11
C TYR A 141 -5.22 6.80 -7.68
N LEU A 142 -4.35 6.88 -6.66
CA LEU A 142 -4.79 7.09 -5.28
C LEU A 142 -5.50 8.44 -5.13
N LYS A 143 -4.92 9.51 -5.69
CA LYS A 143 -5.55 10.84 -5.71
C LYS A 143 -6.92 10.79 -6.37
N ASP A 144 -7.02 10.19 -7.55
CA ASP A 144 -8.23 10.22 -8.35
C ASP A 144 -9.34 9.34 -7.78
N PHE A 145 -9.03 8.09 -7.44
CA PHE A 145 -10.06 7.10 -7.10
C PHE A 145 -10.27 6.95 -5.60
N VAL A 146 -9.24 7.15 -4.78
CA VAL A 146 -9.33 7.02 -3.31
C VAL A 146 -9.65 8.36 -2.67
N ALA A 147 -8.82 9.38 -2.88
CA ALA A 147 -9.00 10.68 -2.22
C ALA A 147 -10.17 11.49 -2.80
N ASN A 148 -10.30 11.53 -4.13
CA ASN A 148 -11.36 12.29 -4.80
C ASN A 148 -12.62 11.46 -5.09
N GLY A 149 -12.58 10.13 -4.87
CA GLY A 149 -13.73 9.25 -5.08
C GLY A 149 -14.29 9.25 -6.51
N LYS A 150 -13.43 9.50 -7.52
CA LYS A 150 -13.82 9.43 -8.94
C LYS A 150 -14.24 7.99 -9.28
N ASN A 151 -15.06 7.88 -10.32
CA ASN A 151 -15.41 6.59 -10.90
C ASN A 151 -14.38 6.21 -11.96
N ALA A 152 -13.87 4.99 -11.90
CA ALA A 152 -13.06 4.44 -12.98
C ALA A 152 -13.94 4.16 -14.20
N ARG A 153 -13.35 4.23 -15.38
CA ARG A 153 -14.07 3.93 -16.62
C ARG A 153 -14.24 2.42 -16.74
N ARG A 154 -15.49 1.95 -16.58
CA ARG A 154 -15.87 0.56 -16.86
C ARG A 154 -15.66 0.22 -18.34
N ASP A 155 -15.14 -0.96 -18.61
CA ASP A 155 -15.10 -1.58 -19.94
C ASP A 155 -16.02 -2.81 -19.95
N ASP A 156 -17.20 -2.66 -20.55
CA ASP A 156 -18.22 -3.72 -20.59
C ASP A 156 -17.78 -4.96 -21.39
N LYS A 157 -16.68 -4.87 -22.14
CA LYS A 157 -16.09 -6.03 -22.83
C LYS A 157 -15.19 -6.86 -21.92
N LYS A 158 -14.79 -6.33 -20.77
CA LYS A 158 -13.99 -7.05 -19.77
C LYS A 158 -14.92 -7.61 -18.70
N SER A 159 -15.07 -8.92 -18.69
CA SER A 159 -15.89 -9.64 -17.72
C SER A 159 -15.23 -10.94 -17.33
N TYR A 160 -15.66 -11.47 -16.18
CA TYR A 160 -15.24 -12.77 -15.67
C TYR A 160 -16.47 -13.55 -15.22
N THR A 161 -16.43 -14.85 -15.46
CA THR A 161 -17.41 -15.80 -14.96
C THR A 161 -16.64 -16.97 -14.38
N GLU A 162 -16.99 -17.33 -13.15
CA GLU A 162 -16.30 -18.40 -12.42
C GLU A 162 -16.28 -19.71 -13.22
N GLY A 163 -15.13 -20.39 -13.20
CA GLY A 163 -14.93 -21.63 -13.97
C GLY A 163 -14.60 -21.43 -15.45
N THR A 164 -14.75 -20.22 -15.99
CA THR A 164 -14.46 -19.92 -17.41
C THR A 164 -13.19 -19.09 -17.55
N GLU A 165 -12.33 -19.44 -18.51
CA GLU A 165 -11.15 -18.63 -18.81
C GLU A 165 -11.57 -17.34 -19.54
N PRO A 166 -11.19 -16.15 -19.04
CA PRO A 166 -11.47 -14.91 -19.75
C PRO A 166 -10.77 -14.87 -21.12
N SER A 167 -11.42 -14.22 -22.10
CA SER A 167 -10.94 -14.17 -23.48
C SER A 167 -10.96 -12.76 -24.08
N PHE A 168 -11.19 -11.74 -23.25
CA PHE A 168 -11.19 -10.35 -23.72
C PHE A 168 -9.77 -9.89 -24.09
N LYS A 169 -9.70 -8.88 -24.96
CA LYS A 169 -8.43 -8.32 -25.43
C LYS A 169 -7.58 -7.82 -24.26
N GLY A 170 -6.34 -8.33 -24.14
CA GLY A 170 -5.39 -7.94 -23.10
C GLY A 170 -5.36 -8.86 -21.89
N TRP A 171 -6.29 -9.82 -21.78
CA TRP A 171 -6.31 -10.82 -20.70
C TRP A 171 -5.00 -11.62 -20.63
N ASP A 172 -4.45 -12.03 -21.78
CA ASP A 172 -3.17 -12.74 -21.91
C ASP A 172 -1.97 -12.00 -21.31
N LYS A 173 -2.16 -10.71 -21.00
CA LYS A 173 -1.18 -9.84 -20.35
C LYS A 173 -1.64 -9.30 -18.99
N GLY A 174 -2.75 -9.81 -18.45
CA GLY A 174 -3.34 -9.38 -17.18
C GLY A 174 -3.97 -7.99 -17.20
N ASP A 175 -4.33 -7.46 -18.38
CA ASP A 175 -4.98 -6.14 -18.50
C ASP A 175 -6.43 -6.15 -18.02
N ILE A 176 -6.62 -6.02 -16.71
CA ILE A 176 -7.93 -5.99 -16.06
C ILE A 176 -8.41 -4.57 -15.69
N ASP A 177 -7.70 -3.53 -16.11
CA ASP A 177 -8.14 -2.14 -15.90
C ASP A 177 -9.51 -1.91 -16.57
N GLY A 178 -10.45 -1.32 -15.84
CA GLY A 178 -11.83 -1.10 -16.27
C GLY A 178 -12.78 -2.29 -16.04
N MET A 179 -12.27 -3.43 -15.57
CA MET A 179 -13.10 -4.57 -15.18
C MET A 179 -13.68 -4.36 -13.78
N GLU A 180 -14.91 -4.85 -13.55
CA GLU A 180 -15.47 -4.97 -12.20
C GLU A 180 -14.74 -6.09 -11.45
N LEU A 181 -14.20 -5.81 -10.26
CA LEU A 181 -13.49 -6.79 -9.46
C LEU A 181 -14.48 -7.90 -9.04
N PRO A 182 -14.24 -9.16 -9.45
CA PRO A 182 -15.12 -10.25 -9.06
C PRO A 182 -15.15 -10.40 -7.54
N ASP A 183 -16.31 -10.79 -7.00
CA ASP A 183 -16.37 -11.17 -5.60
C ASP A 183 -15.72 -12.54 -5.42
N PHE A 184 -14.89 -12.69 -4.40
CA PHE A 184 -14.24 -13.95 -4.06
C PHE A 184 -14.04 -14.06 -2.55
N LYS A 185 -13.93 -15.31 -2.08
CA LYS A 185 -13.74 -15.62 -0.67
C LYS A 185 -12.30 -15.36 -0.21
N LEU A 186 -12.19 -14.85 1.00
CA LEU A 186 -10.97 -14.65 1.76
C LEU A 186 -11.20 -15.09 3.21
N ILE A 187 -10.12 -15.27 3.95
CA ILE A 187 -10.11 -15.75 5.33
C ILE A 187 -9.41 -14.71 6.20
N LYS A 188 -9.96 -14.41 7.37
CA LYS A 188 -9.27 -13.63 8.41
C LYS A 188 -8.35 -14.52 9.23
N LYS A 189 -7.44 -13.94 10.01
CA LYS A 189 -6.52 -14.72 10.86
C LYS A 189 -7.22 -15.66 11.86
N ASP A 190 -8.43 -15.32 12.30
CA ASP A 190 -9.26 -16.15 13.19
C ASP A 190 -10.01 -17.29 12.47
N GLY A 191 -9.82 -17.45 11.15
CA GLY A 191 -10.50 -18.46 10.34
C GLY A 191 -11.84 -18.01 9.77
N THR A 192 -12.33 -16.80 10.10
CA THR A 192 -13.61 -16.30 9.60
C THR A 192 -13.54 -16.07 8.09
N GLU A 193 -14.49 -16.65 7.35
CA GLU A 193 -14.69 -16.37 5.93
C GLU A 193 -15.32 -14.98 5.72
N VAL A 194 -14.83 -14.26 4.72
CA VAL A 194 -15.33 -12.96 4.28
C VAL A 194 -15.18 -12.83 2.77
N THR A 195 -16.03 -12.06 2.10
CA THR A 195 -15.90 -11.82 0.66
C THR A 195 -15.27 -10.47 0.33
N MET A 196 -14.64 -10.36 -0.83
CA MET A 196 -14.04 -9.10 -1.30
C MET A 196 -15.07 -7.96 -1.33
N LYS A 197 -16.32 -8.24 -1.72
CA LYS A 197 -17.40 -7.25 -1.73
C LYS A 197 -17.76 -6.77 -0.32
N GLN A 198 -17.77 -7.66 0.67
CA GLN A 198 -17.98 -7.29 2.08
C GLN A 198 -16.83 -6.43 2.62
N ILE A 199 -15.59 -6.71 2.22
CA ILE A 199 -14.41 -5.94 2.62
C ILE A 199 -14.47 -4.53 2.02
N LEU A 200 -14.75 -4.42 0.71
CA LEU A 200 -14.83 -3.11 0.03
C LEU A 200 -16.00 -2.29 0.54
N ASN A 201 -17.17 -2.89 0.74
CA ASN A 201 -18.37 -2.23 1.27
C ASN A 201 -18.70 -0.89 0.58
N GLY A 202 -18.55 -0.83 -0.76
CA GLY A 202 -18.79 0.36 -1.56
C GLY A 202 -17.79 1.51 -1.34
N LYS A 203 -16.64 1.25 -0.72
CA LYS A 203 -15.55 2.21 -0.54
C LYS A 203 -14.45 1.96 -1.58
N PRO A 204 -13.80 3.03 -2.09
CA PRO A 204 -12.60 2.86 -2.89
C PRO A 204 -11.48 2.29 -2.01
N ALA A 205 -10.59 1.52 -2.61
CA ALA A 205 -9.54 0.83 -1.87
C ALA A 205 -8.22 0.75 -2.64
N PHE A 206 -7.14 0.72 -1.86
CA PHE A 206 -5.86 0.20 -2.32
C PHE A 206 -5.68 -1.21 -1.75
N ILE A 207 -5.58 -2.19 -2.65
CA ILE A 207 -5.39 -3.61 -2.35
C ILE A 207 -3.96 -4.00 -2.68
N VAL A 208 -3.30 -4.67 -1.76
CA VAL A 208 -1.93 -5.16 -1.89
C VAL A 208 -1.93 -6.67 -1.82
N PHE A 209 -1.58 -7.33 -2.93
CA PHE A 209 -1.32 -8.76 -2.95
C PHE A 209 0.13 -9.02 -2.58
N ALA A 210 0.37 -9.99 -1.71
CA ALA A 210 1.71 -10.31 -1.23
C ALA A 210 1.84 -11.76 -0.76
N LYS A 211 3.09 -12.21 -0.63
CA LYS A 211 3.46 -13.46 0.02
C LYS A 211 4.25 -13.15 1.28
N ILE A 212 3.99 -13.88 2.35
CA ILE A 212 4.84 -13.86 3.56
C ILE A 212 5.92 -14.93 3.36
N SER A 213 7.20 -14.63 3.66
CA SER A 213 8.33 -15.59 3.52
C SER A 213 8.51 -16.51 4.74
N ALA A 214 8.86 -17.80 4.52
CA ALA A 214 8.91 -18.85 5.58
C ALA A 214 10.05 -18.67 6.55
N SER A 215 11.10 -17.99 6.11
CA SER A 215 12.22 -17.56 6.95
C SER A 215 11.91 -16.33 7.81
N ALA A 216 10.65 -15.87 7.87
CA ALA A 216 10.22 -14.75 8.70
C ALA A 216 10.12 -15.16 10.19
N GLY A 217 11.24 -15.57 10.79
CA GLY A 217 11.41 -15.58 12.25
C GLY A 217 11.51 -14.17 12.85
N SER A 218 11.51 -13.12 12.03
CA SER A 218 11.46 -11.70 12.44
C SER A 218 11.31 -10.70 11.28
N GLY A 219 11.61 -11.11 10.03
CA GLY A 219 11.64 -10.24 8.85
C GLY A 219 10.39 -10.31 7.99
N VAL A 220 9.57 -9.27 8.06
CA VAL A 220 8.41 -9.05 7.18
C VAL A 220 8.87 -8.73 5.75
N THR A 221 8.02 -8.95 4.74
CA THR A 221 8.23 -8.43 3.39
C THR A 221 8.59 -6.94 3.50
N PRO A 222 9.80 -6.50 3.06
CA PRO A 222 10.23 -5.10 3.20
C PRO A 222 9.21 -4.08 2.68
N MET A 223 8.35 -4.51 1.76
CA MET A 223 7.25 -3.73 1.21
C MET A 223 6.10 -3.41 2.18
N PHE A 224 5.79 -4.24 3.19
CA PHE A 224 4.73 -3.87 4.14
C PHE A 224 5.14 -2.69 5.01
N TRP A 225 6.38 -2.72 5.54
CA TRP A 225 6.97 -1.56 6.21
C TRP A 225 7.08 -0.35 5.28
N HIS A 226 7.44 -0.58 4.01
CA HIS A 226 7.52 0.50 3.02
C HIS A 226 6.15 1.16 2.80
N ILE A 227 5.07 0.37 2.65
CA ILE A 227 3.70 0.89 2.52
C ILE A 227 3.28 1.61 3.80
N GLU A 228 3.46 0.99 4.97
CA GLU A 228 3.11 1.58 6.26
C GLU A 228 3.77 2.97 6.43
N ASN A 229 5.07 3.05 6.14
CA ASN A 229 5.82 4.30 6.23
C ASN A 229 5.41 5.29 5.16
N ILE A 230 5.27 4.90 3.90
CA ILE A 230 4.92 5.86 2.84
C ILE A 230 3.49 6.34 2.94
N MET A 231 2.55 5.49 3.32
CA MET A 231 1.13 5.84 3.28
C MET A 231 0.67 6.47 4.59
N TYR A 232 1.20 6.03 5.72
CA TYR A 232 0.64 6.36 7.03
C TYR A 232 1.62 7.07 7.95
N ASN A 233 2.93 6.83 7.76
CA ASN A 233 3.99 7.40 8.59
C ASN A 233 5.08 8.04 7.74
N TYR A 234 4.75 9.01 6.86
CA TYR A 234 5.58 9.60 5.76
C TYR A 234 6.91 10.27 6.18
N PHE A 235 7.48 9.84 7.31
CA PHE A 235 8.84 9.39 7.53
C PHE A 235 9.44 10.05 8.78
N PRO A 236 9.54 9.31 9.89
CA PRO A 236 10.84 9.26 10.54
C PRO A 236 11.31 7.82 10.74
N PRO A 237 12.43 7.40 10.11
CA PRO A 237 13.31 6.42 10.72
C PRO A 237 14.11 7.16 11.82
N ARG A 238 14.32 6.64 13.03
CA ARG A 238 15.26 5.56 13.39
C ARG A 238 15.12 5.22 14.87
N ASN A 239 15.43 3.97 15.24
CA ASN A 239 16.27 3.71 16.43
C ASN A 239 17.72 3.61 15.95
#